data_AF-U4KAQ3-F1
#
_entry.id   AF-U4KAQ3-F1
#
_cell.length_a   1.000
_cell.length_b   1.000
_cell.length_c   1.000
_cell.angle_alpha   90.00
_cell.angle_beta   90.00
_cell.angle_gamma   90.00
#
_symmetry.space_group_name_H-M   'P 1'
#
loop_
_entity.id
_entity.type
_entity.pdbx_description
1 polymer ?
#
loop_
_entity_poly.entity_id
_entity_poly.type
_entity_poly.pdbx_seq_one_letter_code
_entity_poly.pdbx_strand_id
1 'polypeptide(L)'
;MRQGLPALLLALSPSLIPFSATAESLDIASISEAISSKKAEIQSTVSQQTDIQATIRRLNAELDQAEKEASTLENTRVKAKQALERQYAQMLEDPDLDLSSSQKAYQDAWARLKQNQQNQLDIQHDIQEQRIKLSSTKAEGVKLDAELLGLEDSHYRLRAQRLQGELTRQTSQTVSYVHNCAQDATLAQCKEQSTGLALQKAVNLFQSALIDNTTENDLVKQHVQQATLNIHVVNHQPVRTGFIDGGQFQAKLEVAVESRPSQNAACRLLDIDSAYCFDPSEKQEMSSPQKEVRWVTLTVRSNQYDDRVLINGVSYGTTPVDIMLPTGAHTVSVVKDGFRSFNRDMTLRQDGTLRAVLVEKANVPRSGKAFADQLSANQSAPQMVVVGAGKYFIGKGGEQQVNLAKAYSISATPITVKQFATFVNDTGYKTSAEKNQTCSTMENSVELSVKGNFWRQPGFKQSDMSPVVCLSRKDAQAYTKWLSQKTGYQYRLPTEQEWEIAARAGSSASYWWGNEFGSGKANTGWGGTKWSNTSSSPVNTFRPNALGLYDMVGNVWEWTGSRFGSAKGGAWSFAPAKAAAHETLEVSPNATTNYIGFRIVRQLDKS
;
A
#
# COMPACT_ATOMS: atom_id res chain seq x y z
N MET A 1 82.86 23.72 -30.05
CA MET A 1 83.25 25.14 -30.21
C MET A 1 82.09 26.02 -29.74
N ARG A 2 82.45 27.12 -29.07
CA ARG A 2 81.71 28.37 -28.76
C ARG A 2 80.71 28.80 -29.85
N GLN A 3 79.70 29.65 -29.70
CA GLN A 3 79.11 30.55 -28.68
C GLN A 3 77.79 31.03 -29.35
N GLY A 4 76.65 31.23 -28.68
CA GLY A 4 76.30 32.47 -27.98
C GLY A 4 74.81 32.81 -28.18
N LEU A 5 74.15 33.23 -27.09
CA LEU A 5 72.81 33.82 -26.96
C LEU A 5 72.87 35.33 -27.30
N PRO A 6 71.76 36.04 -27.67
CA PRO A 6 70.75 36.48 -26.68
C PRO A 6 69.29 36.73 -27.15
N ALA A 7 68.40 36.66 -26.15
CA ALA A 7 67.17 37.43 -25.83
C ALA A 7 66.31 38.10 -26.94
N LEU A 8 64.98 37.85 -26.91
CA LEU A 8 64.00 38.88 -26.52
C LEU A 8 62.61 38.28 -26.21
N LEU A 9 62.05 38.68 -25.07
CA LEU A 9 60.66 38.53 -24.65
C LEU A 9 59.74 39.42 -25.49
N LEU A 10 58.55 38.94 -25.85
CA LEU A 10 57.36 39.77 -26.03
C LEU A 10 56.10 38.92 -25.77
N ALA A 11 55.52 39.15 -24.60
CA ALA A 11 54.19 38.70 -24.23
C ALA A 11 53.16 39.44 -25.10
N LEU A 12 52.37 38.68 -25.85
CA LEU A 12 51.11 39.17 -26.44
C LEU A 12 49.98 38.52 -25.66
N SER A 13 49.61 39.17 -24.56
CA SER A 13 48.32 39.01 -23.91
C SER A 13 47.21 39.46 -24.86
N PRO A 14 46.15 38.68 -25.12
CA PRO A 14 44.94 39.23 -25.69
C PRO A 14 44.30 40.14 -24.64
N SER A 15 44.33 41.44 -24.93
CA SER A 15 43.60 42.48 -24.24
C SER A 15 42.10 42.15 -24.27
N LEU A 16 41.61 41.49 -23.23
CA LEU A 16 40.19 41.47 -22.91
C LEU A 16 39.80 42.90 -22.56
N ILE A 17 39.20 43.60 -23.54
CA ILE A 17 38.42 44.80 -23.28
C ILE A 17 37.33 44.37 -22.30
N PRO A 18 37.26 44.92 -21.08
CA PRO A 18 36.10 44.70 -20.25
C PRO A 18 34.96 45.45 -20.93
N PHE A 19 34.05 44.71 -21.57
CA PHE A 19 32.72 45.23 -21.85
C PHE A 19 32.13 45.57 -20.48
N SER A 20 32.17 46.85 -20.14
CA SER A 20 31.41 47.40 -19.03
C SER A 20 29.95 47.38 -19.49
N ALA A 21 29.35 46.20 -19.51
CA ALA A 21 27.91 46.08 -19.61
C ALA A 21 27.38 46.57 -18.27
N THR A 22 26.94 47.83 -18.26
CA THR A 22 25.97 48.32 -17.29
C THR A 22 24.91 47.25 -17.13
N ALA A 23 24.74 46.72 -15.91
CA ALA A 23 23.63 45.87 -15.56
C ALA A 23 22.35 46.70 -15.69
N GLU A 24 21.82 46.80 -16.91
CA GLU A 24 20.39 47.03 -17.09
C GLU A 24 19.71 45.89 -16.35
N SER A 25 18.95 46.24 -15.32
CA SER A 25 18.07 45.31 -14.64
C SER A 25 17.10 44.76 -15.69
N LEU A 26 17.40 43.60 -16.26
CA LEU A 26 16.50 42.87 -17.13
C LEU A 26 15.21 42.62 -16.34
N ASP A 27 14.16 43.35 -16.70
CA ASP A 27 12.85 43.16 -16.10
C ASP A 27 12.16 41.93 -16.72
N ILE A 28 11.14 41.40 -16.06
CA ILE A 28 10.43 40.19 -16.52
C ILE A 28 9.81 40.41 -17.93
N ALA A 29 9.46 41.66 -18.28
CA ALA A 29 8.82 42.01 -19.55
C ALA A 29 9.78 41.90 -20.73
N SER A 30 11.00 42.43 -20.61
CA SER A 30 12.04 42.37 -21.63
C SER A 30 12.45 40.93 -21.98
N ILE A 31 12.54 40.05 -20.98
CA ILE A 31 12.84 38.63 -21.21
C ILE A 31 11.67 37.92 -21.92
N SER A 32 10.43 38.25 -21.57
CA SER A 32 9.25 37.67 -22.24
C SER A 32 9.21 38.02 -23.74
N GLU A 33 9.61 39.24 -24.11
CA GLU A 33 9.68 39.66 -25.52
C GLU A 33 10.79 38.89 -26.27
N ALA A 34 11.96 38.73 -25.64
CA ALA A 34 13.07 37.95 -26.20
C ALA A 34 12.69 36.47 -26.44
N ILE A 35 11.96 35.84 -25.51
CA ILE A 35 11.41 34.47 -25.66
C ILE A 35 10.51 34.38 -26.89
N SER A 36 9.62 35.36 -27.09
CA SER A 36 8.72 35.38 -28.25
C SER A 36 9.48 35.50 -29.57
N SER A 37 10.50 36.36 -29.64
CA SER A 37 11.36 36.49 -30.83
C SER A 37 12.04 35.17 -31.18
N LYS A 38 12.64 34.50 -30.19
CA LYS A 38 13.34 33.22 -30.41
C LYS A 38 12.41 32.10 -30.86
N LYS A 39 11.18 32.02 -30.36
CA LYS A 39 10.17 31.06 -30.85
C LYS A 39 9.84 31.27 -32.33
N ALA A 40 9.77 32.53 -32.79
CA ALA A 40 9.55 32.86 -34.19
C ALA A 40 10.74 32.42 -35.08
N GLU A 41 11.98 32.64 -34.63
CA GLU A 41 13.19 32.17 -35.34
C GLU A 41 13.19 30.63 -35.48
N ILE A 42 12.92 29.89 -34.41
CA ILE A 42 12.84 28.42 -34.42
C ILE A 42 11.78 27.93 -35.41
N GLN A 43 10.59 28.55 -35.41
CA GLN A 43 9.52 28.18 -36.33
C GLN A 43 9.92 28.37 -37.79
N SER A 44 10.64 29.45 -38.10
CA SER A 44 11.19 29.70 -39.44
C SER A 44 12.18 28.60 -39.84
N THR A 45 13.12 28.24 -38.95
CA THR A 45 14.10 27.18 -39.18
C THR A 45 13.44 25.82 -39.41
N VAL A 46 12.39 25.47 -38.66
CA VAL A 46 11.62 24.22 -38.85
C VAL A 46 10.92 24.19 -40.21
N SER A 47 10.37 25.32 -40.67
CA SER A 47 9.80 25.42 -42.01
C SER A 47 10.85 25.13 -43.09
N GLN A 48 12.03 25.76 -42.99
CA GLN A 48 13.14 25.53 -43.93
C GLN A 48 13.58 24.07 -43.97
N GLN A 49 13.68 23.40 -42.82
CA GLN A 49 14.02 21.97 -42.77
C GLN A 49 12.98 21.12 -43.50
N THR A 50 11.69 21.44 -43.38
CA THR A 50 10.60 20.73 -44.03
C THR A 50 10.67 20.85 -45.54
N ASP A 51 10.98 22.05 -46.04
CA ASP A 51 11.13 22.32 -47.48
C ASP A 51 12.33 21.58 -48.08
N ILE A 52 13.46 21.56 -47.37
CA ILE A 52 14.66 20.80 -47.79
C ILE A 52 14.36 19.29 -47.83
N GLN A 53 13.65 18.76 -46.82
CA GLN A 53 13.23 17.35 -46.80
C GLN A 53 12.24 17.00 -47.92
N ALA A 54 11.33 17.90 -48.27
CA ALA A 54 10.45 17.72 -49.42
C ALA A 54 11.26 17.66 -50.73
N THR A 55 12.27 18.52 -50.87
CA THR A 55 13.18 18.52 -52.02
C THR A 55 13.97 17.21 -52.13
N ILE A 56 14.52 16.70 -51.03
CA ILE A 56 15.22 15.39 -51.00
C ILE A 56 14.27 14.26 -51.42
N ARG A 57 13.03 14.26 -50.93
CA ARG A 57 12.02 13.24 -51.33
C ARG A 57 11.74 13.27 -52.82
N ARG A 58 11.61 14.47 -53.42
CA ARG A 58 11.43 14.65 -54.86
C ARG A 58 12.62 14.09 -55.64
N LEU A 59 13.84 14.46 -55.27
CA LEU A 59 15.07 14.01 -55.94
C LEU A 59 15.25 12.48 -55.86
N ASN A 60 14.93 11.85 -54.72
CA ASN A 60 14.96 10.37 -54.64
C ASN A 60 13.96 9.72 -55.60
N ALA A 61 12.76 10.29 -55.75
CA ALA A 61 11.78 9.76 -56.71
C ALA A 61 12.24 9.92 -58.17
N GLU A 62 12.92 11.03 -58.49
CA GLU A 62 13.56 11.25 -59.80
C GLU A 62 14.69 10.25 -60.05
N LEU A 63 15.50 9.96 -59.03
CA LEU A 63 16.57 8.94 -59.10
C LEU A 63 16.00 7.54 -59.35
N ASP A 64 14.98 7.14 -58.60
CA ASP A 64 14.31 5.84 -58.76
C ASP A 64 13.74 5.67 -60.19
N GLN A 65 13.22 6.75 -60.77
CA GLN A 65 12.71 6.75 -62.14
C GLN A 65 13.85 6.60 -63.16
N ALA A 66 14.95 7.34 -62.99
CA ALA A 66 16.13 7.23 -63.86
C ALA A 66 16.77 5.83 -63.78
N GLU A 67 16.75 5.17 -62.62
CA GLU A 67 17.19 3.78 -62.44
C GLU A 67 16.31 2.77 -63.20
N LYS A 68 14.99 2.95 -63.20
CA LYS A 68 14.08 2.12 -64.00
C LYS A 68 14.30 2.30 -65.50
N GLU A 69 14.50 3.55 -65.94
CA GLU A 69 14.79 3.87 -67.33
C GLU A 69 16.13 3.26 -67.80
N ALA A 70 17.13 3.20 -66.92
CA ALA A 70 18.43 2.58 -67.22
C ALA A 70 18.29 1.14 -67.72
N SER A 71 17.42 0.34 -67.09
CA SER A 71 17.17 -1.06 -67.50
C SER A 71 16.58 -1.15 -68.92
N THR A 72 15.67 -0.24 -69.26
CA THR A 72 15.04 -0.18 -70.59
C THR A 72 16.04 0.27 -71.65
N LEU A 73 16.86 1.27 -71.33
CA LEU A 73 17.93 1.77 -72.20
C LEU A 73 19.00 0.70 -72.45
N GLU A 74 19.39 -0.06 -71.43
CA GLU A 74 20.34 -1.16 -71.57
C GLU A 74 19.78 -2.28 -72.46
N ASN A 75 18.52 -2.67 -72.27
CA ASN A 75 17.85 -3.63 -73.15
C ASN A 75 17.81 -3.15 -74.61
N THR A 76 17.57 -1.85 -74.82
CA THR A 76 17.55 -1.23 -76.16
C THR A 76 18.94 -1.26 -76.79
N ARG A 77 19.98 -0.93 -76.03
CA ARG A 77 21.38 -1.00 -76.46
C ARG A 77 21.78 -2.43 -76.84
N VAL A 78 21.42 -3.43 -76.04
CA VAL A 78 21.67 -4.85 -76.32
C VAL A 78 20.99 -5.29 -77.62
N LYS A 79 19.72 -4.92 -77.84
CA LYS A 79 19.00 -5.22 -79.09
C LYS A 79 19.62 -4.55 -80.30
N ALA A 80 19.97 -3.27 -80.19
CA ALA A 80 20.64 -2.53 -81.26
C ALA A 80 22.01 -3.14 -81.61
N LYS A 81 22.76 -3.60 -80.59
CA LYS A 81 24.02 -4.34 -80.78
C LYS A 81 23.81 -5.63 -81.56
N GLN A 82 22.84 -6.45 -81.16
CA GLN A 82 22.54 -7.71 -81.84
C GLN A 82 22.10 -7.50 -83.30
N ALA A 83 21.31 -6.45 -83.57
CA ALA A 83 20.91 -6.10 -84.94
C ALA A 83 22.12 -5.68 -85.80
N LEU A 84 23.01 -4.86 -85.24
CA LEU A 84 24.25 -4.46 -85.89
C LEU A 84 25.16 -5.67 -86.18
N GLU A 85 25.36 -6.56 -85.21
CA GLU A 85 26.14 -7.80 -85.38
C GLU A 85 25.58 -8.71 -86.49
N ARG A 86 24.24 -8.81 -86.60
CA ARG A 86 23.61 -9.57 -87.69
C ARG A 86 23.86 -8.96 -89.06
N GLN A 87 23.75 -7.63 -89.20
CA GLN A 87 24.02 -6.98 -90.49
C GLN A 87 25.51 -7.05 -90.86
N TYR A 88 26.43 -6.95 -89.88
CA TYR A 88 27.85 -7.20 -90.11
C TYR A 88 28.12 -8.61 -90.65
N ALA A 89 27.39 -9.63 -90.17
CA ALA A 89 27.52 -10.99 -90.68
C ALA A 89 27.01 -11.12 -92.13
N GLN A 90 25.97 -10.37 -92.52
CA GLN A 90 25.42 -10.38 -93.89
C GLN A 90 26.34 -9.72 -94.92
N MET A 91 27.22 -8.81 -94.49
CA MET A 91 28.22 -8.17 -95.35
C MET A 91 29.25 -9.16 -95.94
N LEU A 92 29.35 -10.38 -95.37
CA LEU A 92 30.16 -11.47 -95.93
C LEU A 92 29.60 -12.01 -97.26
N GLU A 93 28.29 -11.83 -97.49
CA GLU A 93 27.58 -12.28 -98.69
C GLU A 93 27.23 -11.12 -99.64
N ASP A 94 27.03 -9.91 -99.09
CA ASP A 94 26.78 -8.67 -99.84
C ASP A 94 27.72 -7.53 -99.35
N PRO A 95 28.90 -7.35 -99.98
CA PRO A 95 29.91 -6.38 -99.55
C PRO A 95 29.45 -4.91 -99.62
N ASP A 96 28.42 -4.60 -100.42
CA ASP A 96 27.92 -3.22 -100.63
C ASP A 96 26.77 -2.84 -99.67
N LEU A 97 26.42 -3.72 -98.72
CA LEU A 97 25.34 -3.50 -97.74
C LEU A 97 25.61 -2.32 -96.79
N ASP A 98 24.71 -1.34 -96.74
CA ASP A 98 24.86 -0.15 -95.89
C ASP A 98 24.55 -0.43 -94.40
N LEU A 99 25.58 -0.38 -93.56
CA LEU A 99 25.49 -0.56 -92.10
C LEU A 99 25.22 0.73 -91.32
N SER A 100 25.20 1.88 -91.99
CA SER A 100 25.15 3.20 -91.35
C SER A 100 23.96 3.35 -90.40
N SER A 101 22.82 2.79 -90.77
CA SER A 101 21.57 2.82 -89.99
C SER A 101 21.68 2.09 -88.65
N SER A 102 22.19 0.85 -88.64
CA SER A 102 22.35 0.06 -87.40
C SER A 102 23.52 0.53 -86.55
N GLN A 103 24.59 1.03 -87.17
CA GLN A 103 25.70 1.67 -86.44
C GLN A 103 25.20 2.90 -85.68
N LYS A 104 24.43 3.76 -86.36
CA LYS A 104 23.81 4.94 -85.74
C LYS A 104 22.83 4.55 -84.64
N ALA A 105 21.97 3.54 -84.84
CA ALA A 105 21.04 3.08 -83.81
C ALA A 105 21.75 2.57 -82.55
N TYR A 106 22.87 1.85 -82.68
CA TYR A 106 23.67 1.42 -81.54
C TYR A 106 24.37 2.61 -80.84
N GLN A 107 24.95 3.53 -81.60
CA GLN A 107 25.57 4.75 -81.07
C GLN A 107 24.57 5.61 -80.30
N ASP A 108 23.37 5.81 -80.85
CA ASP A 108 22.28 6.56 -80.21
C ASP A 108 21.81 5.86 -78.91
N ALA A 109 21.66 4.53 -78.91
CA ALA A 109 21.28 3.78 -77.73
C ALA A 109 22.34 3.86 -76.61
N TRP A 110 23.62 3.78 -76.97
CA TRP A 110 24.73 3.94 -76.03
C TRP A 110 24.83 5.37 -75.48
N ALA A 111 24.67 6.38 -76.33
CA ALA A 111 24.67 7.78 -75.92
C ALA A 111 23.54 8.09 -74.92
N ARG A 112 22.32 7.57 -75.15
CA ARG A 112 21.19 7.73 -74.23
C ARG A 112 21.44 7.05 -72.88
N LEU A 113 22.01 5.84 -72.87
CA LEU A 113 22.36 5.15 -71.63
C LEU A 113 23.41 5.93 -70.83
N LYS A 114 24.46 6.42 -71.50
CA LYS A 114 25.49 7.24 -70.87
C LYS A 114 24.93 8.55 -70.32
N GLN A 115 24.03 9.20 -71.05
CA GLN A 115 23.35 10.41 -70.58
C GLN A 115 22.52 10.14 -69.32
N ASN A 116 21.81 9.01 -69.26
CA ASN A 116 21.06 8.61 -68.07
C ASN A 116 21.98 8.33 -66.87
N GLN A 117 23.13 7.67 -67.08
CA GLN A 117 24.13 7.46 -66.02
C GLN A 117 24.68 8.78 -65.46
N GLN A 118 24.94 9.78 -66.32
CA GLN A 118 25.36 11.10 -65.86
C GLN A 118 24.25 11.78 -65.04
N ASN A 119 23.00 11.74 -65.52
CA ASN A 119 21.85 12.29 -64.81
C ASN A 119 21.68 11.67 -63.40
N GLN A 120 21.90 10.37 -63.25
CA GLN A 120 21.88 9.70 -61.94
C GLN A 120 22.95 10.25 -60.99
N LEU A 121 24.19 10.47 -61.48
CA LEU A 121 25.27 11.03 -60.67
C LEU A 121 24.98 12.47 -60.25
N ASP A 122 24.40 13.27 -61.15
CA ASP A 122 24.02 14.66 -60.86
C ASP A 122 22.90 14.71 -59.80
N ILE A 123 21.85 13.89 -59.93
CA ILE A 123 20.79 13.78 -58.93
C ILE A 123 21.35 13.30 -57.57
N GLN A 124 22.27 12.34 -57.57
CA GLN A 124 22.92 11.87 -56.34
C GLN A 124 23.75 12.97 -55.67
N HIS A 125 24.47 13.77 -56.43
CA HIS A 125 25.21 14.93 -55.93
C HIS A 125 24.26 15.95 -55.29
N ASP A 126 23.15 16.29 -55.97
CA ASP A 126 22.15 17.23 -55.46
C ASP A 126 21.51 16.74 -54.16
N ILE A 127 21.22 15.43 -54.05
CA ILE A 127 20.74 14.81 -52.81
C ILE A 127 21.76 15.01 -51.68
N GLN A 128 23.07 14.83 -51.93
CA GLN A 128 24.10 15.05 -50.91
C GLN A 128 24.18 16.52 -50.49
N GLU A 129 24.11 17.46 -51.44
CA GLU A 129 24.13 18.89 -51.14
C GLU A 129 22.93 19.28 -50.24
N GLN A 130 21.73 18.80 -50.56
CA GLN A 130 20.54 19.06 -49.74
C GLN A 130 20.64 18.40 -48.37
N ARG A 131 21.29 17.23 -48.23
CA ARG A 131 21.54 16.60 -46.93
C ARG A 131 22.50 17.42 -46.07
N ILE A 132 23.53 18.01 -46.66
CA ILE A 132 24.45 18.91 -45.95
C ILE A 132 23.70 20.15 -45.46
N LYS A 133 22.90 20.80 -46.33
CA LYS A 133 22.06 21.95 -45.94
C LYS A 133 21.10 21.61 -44.81
N LEU A 134 20.43 20.45 -44.89
CA LEU A 134 19.56 19.97 -43.82
C LEU A 134 20.32 19.79 -42.51
N SER A 135 21.55 19.28 -42.56
CA SER A 135 22.38 19.09 -41.36
C SER A 135 22.79 20.42 -40.71
N SER A 136 23.15 21.44 -41.49
CA SER A 136 23.50 22.76 -40.96
C SER A 136 22.29 23.49 -40.38
N THR A 137 21.14 23.46 -41.06
CA THR A 137 19.90 24.08 -40.55
C THR A 137 19.40 23.38 -39.28
N LYS A 138 19.61 22.07 -39.15
CA LYS A 138 19.35 21.35 -37.90
C LYS A 138 20.26 21.80 -36.76
N ALA A 139 21.55 22.00 -37.02
CA ALA A 139 22.50 22.47 -36.01
C ALA A 139 22.16 23.89 -35.52
N GLU A 140 21.70 24.77 -36.41
CA GLU A 140 21.21 26.10 -36.06
C GLU A 140 19.96 26.04 -35.18
N GLY A 141 19.00 25.17 -35.50
CA GLY A 141 17.82 24.93 -34.66
C GLY A 141 18.18 24.53 -33.24
N VAL A 142 19.13 23.60 -33.08
CA VAL A 142 19.62 23.17 -31.75
C VAL A 142 20.22 24.33 -30.95
N LYS A 143 20.94 25.25 -31.62
CA LYS A 143 21.49 26.44 -30.96
C LYS A 143 20.39 27.37 -30.47
N LEU A 144 19.39 27.64 -31.31
CA LEU A 144 18.25 28.50 -30.95
C LEU A 144 17.42 27.89 -29.80
N ASP A 145 17.23 26.57 -29.80
CA ASP A 145 16.58 25.86 -28.69
C ASP A 145 17.34 26.04 -27.37
N ALA A 146 18.68 25.96 -27.39
CA ALA A 146 19.50 26.17 -26.21
C ALA A 146 19.44 27.62 -25.68
N GLU A 147 19.43 28.61 -26.57
CA GLU A 147 19.26 30.03 -26.21
C GLU A 147 17.86 30.28 -25.62
N LEU A 148 16.81 29.69 -26.20
CA LEU A 148 15.44 29.79 -25.70
C LEU A 148 15.32 29.21 -24.28
N LEU A 149 15.90 28.03 -24.03
CA LEU A 149 15.89 27.41 -22.71
C LEU A 149 16.54 28.33 -21.65
N GLY A 150 17.67 28.96 -21.97
CA GLY A 150 18.33 29.90 -21.05
C GLY A 150 17.49 31.14 -20.71
N LEU A 151 16.72 31.65 -21.69
CA LEU A 151 15.79 32.76 -21.47
C LEU A 151 14.58 32.33 -20.63
N GLU A 152 14.00 31.16 -20.91
CA GLU A 152 12.88 30.61 -20.14
C GLU A 152 13.30 30.36 -18.67
N ASP A 153 14.49 29.80 -18.44
CA ASP A 153 15.06 29.61 -17.10
C ASP A 153 15.20 30.94 -16.33
N SER A 154 15.71 31.97 -17.01
CA SER A 154 15.89 33.30 -16.40
C SER A 154 14.56 33.95 -16.06
N HIS A 155 13.56 33.81 -16.94
CA HIS A 155 12.20 34.30 -16.71
C HIS A 155 11.54 33.64 -15.48
N TYR A 156 11.69 32.32 -15.32
CA TYR A 156 11.16 31.61 -14.15
C TYR A 156 11.83 32.04 -12.84
N ARG A 157 13.16 32.23 -12.83
CA ARG A 157 13.90 32.71 -11.65
C ARG A 157 13.43 34.08 -11.17
N LEU A 158 13.31 35.04 -12.09
CA LEU A 158 12.88 36.41 -11.75
C LEU A 158 11.44 36.44 -11.22
N ARG A 159 10.53 35.64 -11.81
CA ARG A 159 9.16 35.50 -11.30
C ARG A 159 9.16 34.94 -9.86
N ALA A 160 9.95 33.90 -9.61
CA ALA A 160 10.08 33.30 -8.28
C ALA A 160 10.62 34.29 -7.24
N GLN A 161 11.70 34.99 -7.57
CA GLN A 161 12.32 35.97 -6.68
C GLN A 161 11.37 37.11 -6.31
N ARG A 162 10.65 37.65 -7.30
CA ARG A 162 9.62 38.68 -7.08
C ARG A 162 8.56 38.19 -6.10
N LEU A 163 7.97 37.02 -6.37
CA LEU A 163 6.89 36.48 -5.54
C LEU A 163 7.38 36.17 -4.11
N GLN A 164 8.61 35.66 -3.95
CA GLN A 164 9.20 35.41 -2.63
C GLN A 164 9.29 36.69 -1.79
N GLY A 165 9.63 37.82 -2.41
CA GLY A 165 9.63 39.14 -1.77
C GLY A 165 8.23 39.61 -1.37
N GLU A 166 7.22 39.39 -2.22
CA GLU A 166 5.83 39.76 -1.93
C GLU A 166 5.23 38.96 -0.76
N LEU A 167 5.64 37.70 -0.61
CA LEU A 167 5.14 36.78 0.42
C LEU A 167 5.81 36.95 1.79
N THR A 168 6.93 37.69 1.88
CA THR A 168 7.65 37.92 3.13
C THR A 168 7.23 39.26 3.72
N ARG A 169 6.24 39.25 4.63
CA ARG A 169 5.64 40.47 5.18
C ARG A 169 5.38 40.36 6.67
N GLN A 170 5.38 41.51 7.34
CA GLN A 170 4.99 41.67 8.73
C GLN A 170 3.95 42.79 8.85
N THR A 171 2.91 42.60 9.65
CA THR A 171 1.89 43.63 9.92
C THR A 171 1.29 43.49 11.32
N SER A 172 0.64 44.56 11.81
CA SER A 172 -0.19 44.54 13.03
C SER A 172 -1.64 44.82 12.64
N GLN A 173 -2.57 44.05 13.21
CA GLN A 173 -4.01 44.19 12.92
C GLN A 173 -4.86 43.94 14.16
N THR A 174 -6.01 44.61 14.24
CA THR A 174 -6.99 44.40 15.31
C THR A 174 -8.09 43.44 14.86
N VAL A 175 -8.31 42.38 15.63
CA VAL A 175 -9.36 41.39 15.39
C VAL A 175 -10.32 41.28 16.55
N SER A 176 -11.59 40.99 16.25
CA SER A 176 -12.62 40.67 17.26
C SER A 176 -13.29 39.36 16.90
N TYR A 177 -13.40 38.48 17.89
CA TYR A 177 -14.17 37.24 17.82
C TYR A 177 -15.15 37.15 18.98
N VAL A 178 -16.35 36.61 18.73
CA VAL A 178 -17.40 36.42 19.73
C VAL A 178 -17.79 34.95 19.73
N HIS A 179 -17.77 34.33 20.90
CA HIS A 179 -18.04 32.91 21.09
C HIS A 179 -19.08 32.69 22.19
N ASN A 180 -20.00 31.75 22.00
CA ASN A 180 -20.89 31.28 23.07
C ASN A 180 -20.14 30.26 23.93
N CYS A 181 -19.85 30.58 25.19
CA CYS A 181 -19.21 29.62 26.09
C CYS A 181 -20.13 28.41 26.32
N ALA A 182 -19.54 27.21 26.41
CA ALA A 182 -20.27 26.04 26.88
C ALA A 182 -20.75 26.26 28.33
N GLN A 183 -21.92 25.73 28.67
CA GLN A 183 -22.56 25.95 29.97
C GLN A 183 -21.76 25.36 31.15
N ASP A 184 -20.90 24.38 30.88
CA ASP A 184 -20.03 23.68 31.82
C ASP A 184 -18.57 24.18 31.80
N ALA A 185 -18.22 25.13 30.92
CA ALA A 185 -16.88 25.69 30.82
C ALA A 185 -16.62 26.77 31.88
N THR A 186 -15.42 26.75 32.45
CA THR A 186 -14.96 27.83 33.35
C THR A 186 -14.70 29.13 32.57
N LEU A 187 -14.73 30.27 33.28
CA LEU A 187 -14.39 31.57 32.72
C LEU A 187 -12.99 31.58 32.07
N ALA A 188 -12.02 30.90 32.69
CA ALA A 188 -10.65 30.79 32.16
C ALA A 188 -10.62 30.03 30.85
N GLN A 189 -11.32 28.88 30.77
CA GLN A 189 -11.44 28.09 29.55
C GLN A 189 -12.14 28.87 28.43
N CYS A 190 -13.22 29.60 28.73
CA CYS A 190 -13.90 30.37 27.69
C CYS A 190 -13.06 31.55 27.18
N LYS A 191 -12.30 32.21 28.07
CA LYS A 191 -11.36 33.26 27.69
C LYS A 191 -10.25 32.71 26.79
N GLU A 192 -9.63 31.61 27.17
CA GLU A 192 -8.55 30.98 26.42
C GLU A 192 -9.02 30.55 25.02
N GLN A 193 -10.18 29.89 24.94
CA GLN A 193 -10.79 29.48 23.67
C GLN A 193 -11.12 30.69 22.78
N SER A 194 -11.74 31.73 23.33
CA SER A 194 -12.11 32.93 22.56
C SER A 194 -10.88 33.70 22.05
N THR A 195 -9.81 33.78 22.86
CA THR A 195 -8.52 34.34 22.42
C THR A 195 -7.92 33.49 21.31
N GLY A 196 -7.91 32.16 21.43
CA GLY A 196 -7.43 31.25 20.39
C GLY A 196 -8.15 31.44 19.05
N LEU A 197 -9.47 31.55 19.09
CA LEU A 197 -10.30 31.79 17.89
C LEU A 197 -10.07 33.19 17.28
N ALA A 198 -9.84 34.22 18.11
CA ALA A 198 -9.48 35.54 17.62
C ALA A 198 -8.10 35.55 16.93
N LEU A 199 -7.10 34.85 17.50
CA LEU A 199 -5.78 34.69 16.88
C LEU A 199 -5.86 33.91 15.57
N GLN A 200 -6.66 32.85 15.52
CA GLN A 200 -6.90 32.10 14.28
C GLN A 200 -7.54 33.00 13.21
N LYS A 201 -8.50 33.85 13.59
CA LYS A 201 -9.09 34.85 12.69
C LYS A 201 -8.04 35.83 12.16
N ALA A 202 -7.11 36.29 13.00
CA ALA A 202 -6.02 37.17 12.57
C ALA A 202 -5.13 36.49 11.54
N VAL A 203 -4.66 35.27 11.81
CA VAL A 203 -3.83 34.51 10.87
C VAL A 203 -4.53 34.33 9.53
N ASN A 204 -5.81 33.95 9.53
CA ASN A 204 -6.58 33.78 8.30
C ASN A 204 -6.73 35.07 7.49
N LEU A 205 -7.06 36.19 8.15
CA LEU A 205 -7.19 37.49 7.47
C LEU A 205 -5.86 37.94 6.87
N PHE A 206 -4.75 37.75 7.59
CA PHE A 206 -3.42 38.07 7.10
C PHE A 206 -3.02 37.18 5.92
N GLN A 207 -3.30 35.88 5.99
CA GLN A 207 -3.05 34.94 4.90
C GLN A 207 -3.79 35.36 3.64
N SER A 208 -5.10 35.66 3.74
CA SER A 208 -5.89 36.14 2.60
C SER A 208 -5.32 37.43 2.00
N ALA A 209 -5.03 38.42 2.84
CA ALA A 209 -4.46 39.69 2.39
C ALA A 209 -3.06 39.54 1.77
N LEU A 210 -2.26 38.59 2.26
CA LEU A 210 -0.94 38.29 1.71
C LEU A 210 -1.06 37.73 0.29
N ILE A 211 -1.99 36.79 0.08
CA ILE A 211 -2.25 36.15 -1.23
C ILE A 211 -2.87 37.14 -2.21
N ASP A 212 -3.91 37.87 -1.79
CA ASP A 212 -4.67 38.78 -2.66
C ASP A 212 -3.80 39.91 -3.23
N ASN A 213 -2.74 40.30 -2.51
CA ASN A 213 -1.83 41.38 -2.90
C ASN A 213 -0.61 40.92 -3.72
N THR A 214 -0.52 39.65 -4.10
CA THR A 214 0.56 39.17 -4.99
C THR A 214 0.32 39.60 -6.44
N THR A 215 1.40 39.76 -7.21
CA THR A 215 1.33 40.15 -8.63
C THR A 215 0.72 39.07 -9.53
N GLU A 216 0.78 37.80 -9.10
CA GLU A 216 0.22 36.64 -9.82
C GLU A 216 -0.88 35.95 -9.00
N ASN A 217 -1.76 36.74 -8.40
CA ASN A 217 -2.72 36.28 -7.40
C ASN A 217 -3.62 35.11 -7.83
N ASP A 218 -4.07 35.04 -9.09
CA ASP A 218 -4.90 33.94 -9.59
C ASP A 218 -4.16 32.61 -9.52
N LEU A 219 -2.89 32.61 -9.92
CA LEU A 219 -2.04 31.43 -9.93
C LEU A 219 -1.60 31.05 -8.50
N VAL A 220 -1.28 32.05 -7.67
CA VAL A 220 -1.00 31.85 -6.23
C VAL A 220 -2.22 31.25 -5.52
N LYS A 221 -3.44 31.70 -5.82
CA LYS A 221 -4.68 31.16 -5.23
C LYS A 221 -4.92 29.70 -5.63
N GLN A 222 -4.63 29.35 -6.89
CA GLN A 222 -4.75 27.97 -7.37
C GLN A 222 -3.78 27.03 -6.64
N HIS A 223 -2.57 27.49 -6.35
CA HIS A 223 -1.50 26.66 -5.78
C HIS A 223 -1.21 26.94 -4.30
N VAL A 224 -2.03 27.74 -3.62
CA VAL A 224 -1.79 28.15 -2.21
C VAL A 224 -1.58 26.94 -1.28
N GLN A 225 -2.27 25.84 -1.55
CA GLN A 225 -2.17 24.60 -0.75
C GLN A 225 -0.85 23.85 -0.96
N GLN A 226 -0.07 24.20 -1.98
CA GLN A 226 1.20 23.55 -2.29
C GLN A 226 2.38 24.22 -1.57
N ALA A 227 2.21 25.44 -1.03
CA ALA A 227 3.25 26.20 -0.38
C ALA A 227 2.92 26.55 1.07
N THR A 228 3.92 26.46 1.94
CA THR A 228 3.81 26.86 3.34
C THR A 228 4.30 28.30 3.49
N LEU A 229 3.40 29.20 3.86
CA LEU A 229 3.70 30.62 4.09
C LEU A 229 4.33 30.91 5.46
N ASN A 230 4.35 29.90 6.35
CA ASN A 230 4.82 29.97 7.75
C ASN A 230 4.43 31.28 8.43
N ILE A 231 3.14 31.42 8.70
CA ILE A 231 2.59 32.61 9.35
C ILE A 231 2.70 32.44 10.86
N HIS A 232 3.37 33.38 11.51
CA HIS A 232 3.59 33.40 12.94
C HIS A 232 2.88 34.58 13.58
N VAL A 233 2.24 34.35 14.72
CA VAL A 233 1.83 35.43 15.62
C VAL A 233 3.05 35.84 16.42
N VAL A 234 3.58 37.02 16.14
CA VAL A 234 4.77 37.58 16.81
C VAL A 234 4.43 38.03 18.22
N ASN A 235 3.30 38.73 18.38
CA ASN A 235 2.78 39.19 19.67
C ASN A 235 1.26 39.43 19.55
N HIS A 236 0.55 39.35 20.67
CA HIS A 236 -0.83 39.80 20.76
C HIS A 236 -1.11 40.46 22.11
N GLN A 237 -1.97 41.48 22.10
CA GLN A 237 -2.40 42.19 23.31
C GLN A 237 -3.92 42.30 23.34
N PRO A 238 -4.58 42.01 24.48
CA PRO A 238 -6.01 42.17 24.60
C PRO A 238 -6.40 43.65 24.63
N VAL A 239 -7.21 44.08 23.66
CA VAL A 239 -7.82 45.42 23.65
C VAL A 239 -9.09 45.41 24.50
N ARG A 240 -9.91 44.37 24.37
CA ARG A 240 -11.12 44.15 25.18
C ARG A 240 -11.45 42.67 25.23
N THR A 241 -11.55 42.11 26.44
CA THR A 241 -11.99 40.71 26.65
C THR A 241 -13.04 40.66 27.75
N GLY A 242 -14.17 40.02 27.50
CA GLY A 242 -15.20 39.85 28.53
C GLY A 242 -16.53 39.35 27.98
N PHE A 243 -17.45 39.07 28.90
CA PHE A 243 -18.83 38.74 28.54
C PHE A 243 -19.56 39.96 27.99
N ILE A 244 -20.31 39.72 26.92
CA ILE A 244 -21.36 40.59 26.39
C ILE A 244 -22.71 39.91 26.64
N ASP A 245 -23.80 40.67 26.57
CA ASP A 245 -25.14 40.24 26.99
C ASP A 245 -25.53 38.85 26.45
N GLY A 246 -26.06 38.00 27.34
CA GLY A 246 -26.59 36.67 26.96
C GLY A 246 -25.58 35.51 26.96
N GLY A 247 -24.45 35.60 27.66
CA GLY A 247 -23.49 34.49 27.81
C GLY A 247 -22.46 34.37 26.68
N GLN A 248 -22.38 35.38 25.81
CA GLN A 248 -21.38 35.51 24.76
C GLN A 248 -20.09 36.10 25.32
N PHE A 249 -18.95 35.53 24.98
CA PHE A 249 -17.63 36.07 25.34
C PHE A 249 -16.99 36.71 24.11
N GLN A 250 -16.60 37.97 24.22
CA GLN A 250 -15.87 38.70 23.19
C GLN A 250 -14.37 38.70 23.52
N ALA A 251 -13.55 38.37 22.52
CA ALA A 251 -12.11 38.59 22.53
C ALA A 251 -11.73 39.54 21.38
N LYS A 252 -11.39 40.78 21.73
CA LYS A 252 -10.83 41.78 20.83
C LYS A 252 -9.35 41.97 21.12
N LEU A 253 -8.51 41.65 20.14
CA LEU A 253 -7.05 41.59 20.26
C LEU A 253 -6.39 42.48 19.21
N GLU A 254 -5.27 43.11 19.55
CA GLU A 254 -4.30 43.61 18.59
C GLU A 254 -3.23 42.53 18.40
N VAL A 255 -2.96 42.15 17.15
CA VAL A 255 -2.13 40.98 16.82
C VAL A 255 -1.09 41.38 15.77
N ALA A 256 0.18 41.21 16.12
CA ALA A 256 1.30 41.30 15.18
C ALA A 256 1.54 39.93 14.55
N VAL A 257 1.54 39.87 13.22
CA VAL A 257 1.73 38.66 12.43
C VAL A 257 2.83 38.84 11.39
N GLU A 258 3.56 37.79 11.12
CA GLU A 258 4.68 37.75 10.18
C GLU A 258 4.63 36.48 9.33
N SER A 259 4.86 36.59 8.02
CA SER A 259 5.04 35.44 7.12
C SER A 259 6.53 35.21 6.83
N ARG A 260 6.96 33.95 6.99
CA ARG A 260 8.31 33.49 6.67
C ARG A 260 8.26 32.34 5.67
N PRO A 261 7.81 32.59 4.43
CA PRO A 261 7.63 31.54 3.43
C PRO A 261 8.92 30.73 3.23
N SER A 262 8.79 29.42 3.00
CA SER A 262 9.95 28.57 2.69
C SER A 262 10.68 29.09 1.44
N GLN A 263 11.98 28.80 1.31
CA GLN A 263 12.77 29.25 0.15
C GLN A 263 12.16 28.86 -1.21
N ASN A 264 11.45 27.72 -1.26
CA ASN A 264 10.79 27.24 -2.47
C ASN A 264 9.28 27.58 -2.55
N ALA A 265 8.74 28.38 -1.62
CA ALA A 265 7.32 28.69 -1.58
C ALA A 265 6.86 29.38 -2.87
N ALA A 266 7.64 30.37 -3.35
CA ALA A 266 7.35 31.04 -4.60
C ALA A 266 7.28 30.08 -5.81
N CYS A 267 8.20 29.13 -5.95
CA CYS A 267 8.20 28.18 -7.06
C CYS A 267 7.00 27.24 -7.01
N ARG A 268 6.61 26.78 -5.81
CA ARG A 268 5.41 25.95 -5.66
C ARG A 268 4.13 26.71 -5.98
N LEU A 269 4.06 28.00 -5.60
CA LEU A 269 2.92 28.85 -5.94
C LEU A 269 2.86 29.17 -7.43
N LEU A 270 4.02 29.25 -8.08
CA LEU A 270 4.15 29.45 -9.52
C LEU A 270 4.01 28.18 -10.35
N ASP A 271 3.93 27.01 -9.72
CA ASP A 271 3.98 25.68 -10.35
C ASP A 271 5.18 25.52 -11.31
N ILE A 272 6.37 25.91 -10.84
CA ILE A 272 7.64 25.83 -11.57
C ILE A 272 8.67 25.02 -10.79
N ASP A 273 9.71 24.52 -11.49
CA ASP A 273 10.75 23.72 -10.85
C ASP A 273 11.41 24.48 -9.69
N SER A 274 11.58 23.78 -8.57
CA SER A 274 12.20 24.34 -7.37
C SER A 274 13.61 24.89 -7.60
N ALA A 275 14.34 24.40 -8.61
CA ALA A 275 15.67 24.88 -9.00
C ALA A 275 15.70 26.38 -9.33
N TYR A 276 14.57 26.97 -9.72
CA TYR A 276 14.45 28.40 -10.01
C TYR A 276 14.35 29.28 -8.75
N CYS A 277 14.10 28.70 -7.58
CA CYS A 277 14.04 29.41 -6.29
C CYS A 277 15.36 29.39 -5.52
N PHE A 278 16.39 28.73 -6.03
CA PHE A 278 17.70 28.65 -5.40
C PHE A 278 18.74 29.39 -6.25
N ASP A 279 19.57 30.20 -5.60
CA ASP A 279 20.70 30.85 -6.24
C ASP A 279 21.78 29.80 -6.57
N PRO A 280 22.17 29.60 -7.85
CA PRO A 280 23.25 28.69 -8.20
C PRO A 280 24.62 29.10 -7.64
N SER A 281 24.75 30.38 -7.23
CA SER A 281 25.96 30.99 -6.66
C SER A 281 26.12 30.70 -5.17
N GLU A 282 25.05 30.35 -4.47
CA GLU A 282 25.08 29.90 -3.08
C GLU A 282 25.53 28.44 -3.02
N LYS A 283 26.83 28.23 -3.23
CA LYS A 283 27.49 27.00 -2.78
C LYS A 283 27.21 26.86 -1.29
N GLN A 284 26.73 25.68 -0.92
CA GLN A 284 26.53 25.24 0.46
C GLN A 284 27.79 25.51 1.32
N GLU A 285 27.86 26.67 1.95
CA GLU A 285 28.65 26.82 3.17
C GLU A 285 27.80 26.28 4.32
N MET A 286 28.12 25.06 4.70
CA MET A 286 27.83 24.52 6.02
C MET A 286 28.41 25.47 7.07
N SER A 287 27.60 26.39 7.59
CA SER A 287 27.81 26.98 8.91
C SER A 287 26.90 26.25 9.91
N SER A 288 27.53 25.82 11.01
CA SER A 288 26.98 24.93 12.02
C SER A 288 26.02 25.64 13.01
N PRO A 289 25.35 24.89 13.90
CA PRO A 289 23.91 24.83 14.04
C PRO A 289 23.34 25.90 14.99
N GLN A 290 22.54 26.82 14.47
CA GLN A 290 21.37 27.24 15.26
C GLN A 290 20.28 26.22 14.99
N LYS A 291 19.93 25.50 16.06
CA LYS A 291 18.97 24.41 16.10
C LYS A 291 17.56 24.97 15.90
N GLU A 292 17.29 25.51 14.71
CA GLU A 292 15.95 25.88 14.29
C GLU A 292 15.20 24.59 14.06
N VAL A 293 14.41 24.22 15.07
CA VAL A 293 13.52 23.09 14.95
C VAL A 293 12.36 23.58 14.08
N ARG A 294 12.48 23.37 12.76
CA ARG A 294 11.41 23.63 11.78
C ARG A 294 10.11 23.01 12.30
N TRP A 295 8.98 23.69 12.25
CA TRP A 295 7.71 23.08 12.65
C TRP A 295 6.97 22.61 11.40
N VAL A 296 6.42 21.42 11.44
CA VAL A 296 5.68 20.79 10.36
C VAL A 296 4.33 20.32 10.86
N THR A 297 3.34 20.37 9.99
CA THR A 297 1.98 19.93 10.32
C THR A 297 1.87 18.43 10.13
N LEU A 298 1.51 17.73 11.20
CA LEU A 298 1.13 16.33 11.18
C LEU A 298 -0.39 16.22 11.26
N THR A 299 -1.03 15.89 10.15
CA THR A 299 -2.46 15.53 10.11
C THR A 299 -2.61 14.09 10.56
N VAL A 300 -3.19 13.86 11.73
CA VAL A 300 -3.48 12.53 12.24
C VAL A 300 -4.95 12.19 11.98
N ARG A 301 -5.18 11.15 11.19
CA ARG A 301 -6.52 10.62 10.89
C ARG A 301 -6.62 9.18 11.35
N SER A 302 -7.77 8.78 11.83
CA SER A 302 -8.03 7.40 12.22
C SER A 302 -9.15 6.77 11.42
N ASN A 303 -9.21 5.45 11.42
CA ASN A 303 -10.38 4.70 10.98
C ASN A 303 -11.51 4.71 12.04
N GLN A 304 -11.27 5.29 13.21
CA GLN A 304 -12.26 5.51 14.27
C GLN A 304 -12.44 7.02 14.49
N TYR A 305 -13.57 7.42 15.09
CA TYR A 305 -13.82 8.80 15.52
C TYR A 305 -13.57 8.94 17.03
N ASP A 306 -13.38 10.14 17.56
CA ASP A 306 -13.22 10.42 19.01
C ASP A 306 -12.11 9.60 19.72
N ASP A 307 -11.02 9.33 19.03
CA ASP A 307 -9.81 8.70 19.57
C ASP A 307 -8.74 9.74 19.86
N ARG A 308 -8.13 9.67 21.04
CA ARG A 308 -7.17 10.65 21.53
C ARG A 308 -5.83 10.49 20.84
N VAL A 309 -5.24 11.60 20.41
CA VAL A 309 -3.89 11.65 19.84
C VAL A 309 -2.93 12.19 20.89
N LEU A 310 -1.82 11.47 21.10
CA LEU A 310 -0.71 11.88 21.94
C LEU A 310 0.58 11.97 21.12
N ILE A 311 1.37 13.01 21.35
CA ILE A 311 2.70 13.17 20.78
C ILE A 311 3.71 13.22 21.92
N ASN A 312 4.67 12.31 21.91
CA ASN A 312 5.66 12.11 22.99
C ASN A 312 5.00 11.99 24.39
N GLY A 313 3.79 11.42 24.46
CA GLY A 313 3.02 11.26 25.70
C GLY A 313 2.10 12.43 26.08
N VAL A 314 2.12 13.55 25.35
CA VAL A 314 1.25 14.72 25.60
C VAL A 314 0.03 14.67 24.69
N SER A 315 -1.18 14.91 25.20
CA SER A 315 -2.44 14.83 24.43
C SER A 315 -2.70 16.09 23.61
N TYR A 316 -3.09 15.93 22.34
CA TYR A 316 -3.33 17.02 21.37
C TYR A 316 -4.77 17.08 20.83
N GLY A 317 -5.69 16.27 21.37
CA GLY A 317 -7.10 16.24 20.96
C GLY A 317 -7.52 14.88 20.43
N THR A 318 -8.60 14.83 19.63
CA THR A 318 -9.14 13.60 19.05
C THR A 318 -9.07 13.61 17.53
N THR A 319 -8.93 12.46 16.86
CA THR A 319 -8.86 12.45 15.38
C THR A 319 -10.22 12.78 14.73
N PRO A 320 -10.22 13.39 13.53
CA PRO A 320 -9.07 13.95 12.83
C PRO A 320 -8.52 15.20 13.51
N VAL A 321 -7.20 15.31 13.62
CA VAL A 321 -6.52 16.47 14.22
C VAL A 321 -5.26 16.84 13.45
N ASP A 322 -5.05 18.14 13.28
CA ASP A 322 -3.82 18.70 12.70
C ASP A 322 -2.95 19.24 13.82
N ILE A 323 -1.71 18.76 13.92
CA ILE A 323 -0.79 19.07 15.01
C ILE A 323 0.49 19.66 14.42
N MET A 324 0.84 20.88 14.79
CA MET A 324 2.16 21.44 14.48
C MET A 324 3.20 20.87 15.44
N LEU A 325 4.22 20.22 14.90
CA LEU A 325 5.30 19.59 15.65
C LEU A 325 6.66 20.00 15.12
N PRO A 326 7.68 20.09 15.96
CA PRO A 326 9.04 20.33 15.49
C PRO A 326 9.53 19.22 14.53
N THR A 327 10.52 19.50 13.69
CA THR A 327 11.20 18.51 12.89
C THR A 327 12.15 17.77 13.78
N GLY A 328 12.08 16.45 13.76
CA GLY A 328 12.78 15.62 14.72
C GLY A 328 12.04 14.32 14.95
N ALA A 329 12.61 13.48 15.81
CA ALA A 329 11.98 12.24 16.20
C ALA A 329 10.81 12.54 17.14
N HIS A 330 9.63 12.04 16.77
CA HIS A 330 8.43 12.10 17.58
C HIS A 330 7.76 10.73 17.64
N THR A 331 7.28 10.39 18.82
CA THR A 331 6.43 9.21 19.04
C THR A 331 4.98 9.66 18.98
N VAL A 332 4.27 9.24 17.94
CA VAL A 332 2.84 9.53 17.78
C VAL A 332 2.05 8.33 18.27
N SER A 333 1.17 8.55 19.24
CA SER A 333 0.31 7.53 19.82
C SER A 333 -1.15 7.91 19.61
N VAL A 334 -1.95 7.06 18.99
CA VAL A 334 -3.41 7.25 18.89
C VAL A 334 -4.08 6.20 19.76
N VAL A 335 -4.92 6.64 20.70
CA VAL A 335 -5.52 5.78 21.72
C VAL A 335 -7.03 5.98 21.76
N LYS A 336 -7.76 4.86 21.75
CA LYS A 336 -9.20 4.83 21.99
C LYS A 336 -9.50 3.69 22.94
N ASP A 337 -10.46 3.89 23.83
CA ASP A 337 -10.93 2.82 24.70
C ASP A 337 -11.48 1.67 23.85
N GLY A 338 -11.06 0.45 24.15
CA GLY A 338 -11.35 -0.74 23.32
C GLY A 338 -10.44 -0.93 22.10
N PHE A 339 -9.46 -0.06 21.84
CA PHE A 339 -8.53 -0.17 20.70
C PHE A 339 -7.07 -0.39 21.15
N ARG A 340 -6.24 -1.04 20.32
CA ARG A 340 -4.79 -1.11 20.59
C ARG A 340 -4.22 0.28 20.34
N SER A 341 -3.37 0.75 21.24
CA SER A 341 -2.67 2.02 21.02
C SER A 341 -1.86 1.89 19.73
N PHE A 342 -2.17 2.73 18.75
CA PHE A 342 -1.37 2.85 17.55
C PHE A 342 -0.18 3.72 17.91
N ASN A 343 1.02 3.16 17.98
CA ASN A 343 2.24 3.90 18.29
C ASN A 343 3.16 3.87 17.07
N ARG A 344 3.68 5.04 16.67
CA ARG A 344 4.63 5.16 15.58
C ARG A 344 5.71 6.16 15.95
N ASP A 345 6.95 5.69 15.99
CA ASP A 345 8.10 6.57 15.98
C ASP A 345 8.33 7.06 14.56
N MET A 346 8.40 8.37 14.40
CA MET A 346 8.64 8.97 13.10
C MET A 346 9.49 10.23 13.21
N THR A 347 10.41 10.38 12.26
CA THR A 347 11.16 11.61 12.11
C THR A 347 10.40 12.54 11.19
N LEU A 348 9.83 13.60 11.75
CA LEU A 348 9.17 14.63 11.00
C LEU A 348 10.21 15.54 10.35
N ARG A 349 10.16 15.67 9.03
CA ARG A 349 11.06 16.55 8.23
C ARG A 349 10.29 17.56 7.38
N GLN A 350 9.02 17.27 7.12
CA GLN A 350 8.06 18.05 6.35
C GLN A 350 6.65 17.68 6.79
N ASP A 351 5.65 18.42 6.34
CA ASP A 351 4.24 18.13 6.61
C ASP A 351 3.90 16.71 6.18
N GLY A 352 3.04 16.07 6.97
CA GLY A 352 2.74 14.67 6.80
C GLY A 352 1.33 14.36 7.22
N THR A 353 0.71 13.41 6.52
CA THR A 353 -0.50 12.77 7.01
C THR A 353 -0.14 11.42 7.59
N LEU A 354 -0.52 11.21 8.84
CA LEU A 354 -0.46 9.93 9.49
C LEU A 354 -1.88 9.37 9.59
N ARG A 355 -2.15 8.36 8.78
CA ARG A 355 -3.34 7.53 8.96
C ARG A 355 -3.05 6.47 10.01
N ALA A 356 -3.58 6.65 11.20
CA ALA A 356 -3.67 5.60 12.20
C ALA A 356 -4.77 4.62 11.79
N VAL A 357 -4.43 3.34 11.71
CA VAL A 357 -5.43 2.28 11.63
C VAL A 357 -5.47 1.66 13.01
N LEU A 358 -6.36 2.19 13.85
CA LEU A 358 -6.72 1.55 15.09
C LEU A 358 -7.39 0.23 14.77
N VAL A 359 -6.60 -0.82 14.94
CA VAL A 359 -7.17 -2.13 15.16
C VAL A 359 -7.86 -2.04 16.51
N GLU A 360 -9.12 -2.48 16.58
CA GLU A 360 -9.69 -2.80 17.87
C GLU A 360 -8.59 -3.52 18.66
N LYS A 361 -8.51 -3.27 19.97
CA LYS A 361 -8.09 -4.36 20.82
C LYS A 361 -9.17 -5.32 20.41
N ALA A 362 -8.81 -6.26 19.51
CA ALA A 362 -9.26 -7.62 19.63
C ALA A 362 -9.28 -7.72 21.13
N ASN A 363 -10.49 -7.77 21.70
CA ASN A 363 -10.64 -8.32 23.00
C ASN A 363 -9.90 -9.62 22.77
N VAL A 364 -8.58 -9.68 23.03
CA VAL A 364 -7.74 -10.84 22.80
C VAL A 364 -8.37 -11.68 23.84
N PRO A 365 -9.36 -12.51 23.44
CA PRO A 365 -10.47 -12.67 24.35
C PRO A 365 -9.81 -13.41 25.50
N ARG A 366 -9.88 -12.79 26.69
CA ARG A 366 -8.97 -13.15 27.77
C ARG A 366 -9.03 -14.66 27.89
N SER A 367 -7.89 -15.36 27.91
CA SER A 367 -7.91 -16.82 28.01
C SER A 367 -8.87 -17.21 29.15
N GLY A 368 -9.84 -18.05 28.83
CA GLY A 368 -10.94 -18.43 29.74
C GLY A 368 -12.22 -17.58 29.67
N LYS A 369 -12.29 -16.53 28.84
CA LYS A 369 -13.52 -15.80 28.58
C LYS A 369 -14.51 -16.72 27.87
N ALA A 370 -15.69 -16.89 28.46
CA ALA A 370 -16.77 -17.66 27.90
C ALA A 370 -17.79 -16.78 27.16
N PHE A 371 -18.38 -17.31 26.09
CA PHE A 371 -19.49 -16.70 25.35
C PHE A 371 -20.29 -17.77 24.60
N ALA A 372 -21.46 -17.44 24.07
CA ALA A 372 -22.21 -18.32 23.17
C ALA A 372 -22.80 -17.46 22.04
N ASP A 373 -22.73 -17.95 20.81
CA ASP A 373 -23.40 -17.28 19.69
C ASP A 373 -24.92 -17.49 19.75
N GLN A 374 -25.69 -16.58 19.17
CA GLN A 374 -27.13 -16.73 19.06
C GLN A 374 -27.49 -17.66 17.88
N LEU A 375 -28.40 -18.61 18.09
CA LEU A 375 -29.00 -19.45 17.02
C LEU A 375 -30.39 -18.96 16.60
N SER A 376 -31.19 -18.53 17.57
CA SER A 376 -32.52 -17.94 17.37
C SER A 376 -32.87 -17.05 18.56
N ALA A 377 -33.99 -16.34 18.55
CA ALA A 377 -34.37 -15.41 19.63
C ALA A 377 -34.27 -16.02 21.06
N ASN A 378 -34.52 -17.33 21.20
CA ASN A 378 -34.51 -18.03 22.50
C ASN A 378 -33.52 -19.21 22.57
N GLN A 379 -32.57 -19.31 21.62
CA GLN A 379 -31.62 -20.41 21.58
C GLN A 379 -30.21 -19.93 21.30
N SER A 380 -29.25 -20.42 22.08
CA SER A 380 -27.82 -20.14 21.91
C SER A 380 -27.08 -21.39 21.43
N ALA A 381 -26.00 -21.15 20.69
CA ALA A 381 -25.01 -22.15 20.31
C ALA A 381 -24.29 -22.70 21.56
N PRO A 382 -23.49 -23.79 21.42
CA PRO A 382 -22.66 -24.25 22.52
C PRO A 382 -21.79 -23.13 23.10
N GLN A 383 -21.67 -23.08 24.43
CA GLN A 383 -20.79 -22.13 25.10
C GLN A 383 -19.35 -22.40 24.67
N MET A 384 -18.69 -21.37 24.18
CA MET A 384 -17.31 -21.34 23.72
C MET A 384 -16.44 -20.66 24.77
N VAL A 385 -15.21 -21.15 24.94
CA VAL A 385 -14.21 -20.61 25.87
C VAL A 385 -12.97 -20.28 25.08
N VAL A 386 -12.38 -19.12 25.35
CA VAL A 386 -11.23 -18.65 24.55
C VAL A 386 -9.92 -19.22 25.04
N VAL A 387 -9.12 -19.70 24.09
CA VAL A 387 -7.72 -20.05 24.22
C VAL A 387 -6.89 -18.94 23.55
N GLY A 388 -6.19 -18.14 24.36
CA GLY A 388 -5.42 -17.00 23.87
C GLY A 388 -4.19 -17.40 23.06
N ALA A 389 -3.73 -16.52 22.16
CA ALA A 389 -2.46 -16.70 21.48
C ALA A 389 -1.29 -16.69 22.48
N GLY A 390 -0.23 -17.45 22.20
CA GLY A 390 0.92 -17.54 23.10
C GLY A 390 1.77 -18.78 22.90
N LYS A 391 2.78 -18.92 23.77
CA LYS A 391 3.64 -20.10 23.83
C LYS A 391 3.04 -21.12 24.78
N TYR A 392 2.93 -22.36 24.31
CA TYR A 392 2.40 -23.49 25.06
C TYR A 392 3.36 -24.67 24.98
N PHE A 393 3.29 -25.53 25.99
CA PHE A 393 4.04 -26.77 26.05
C PHE A 393 3.09 -27.94 25.87
N ILE A 394 3.33 -28.76 24.85
CA ILE A 394 2.56 -29.97 24.51
C ILE A 394 3.51 -31.18 24.44
N GLY A 395 2.97 -32.37 24.17
CA GLY A 395 3.74 -33.61 24.16
C GLY A 395 3.97 -34.17 25.56
N LYS A 396 4.61 -35.34 25.63
CA LYS A 396 4.80 -36.03 26.90
C LYS A 396 5.66 -35.18 27.83
N GLY A 397 5.18 -34.89 29.03
CA GLY A 397 5.86 -33.99 29.98
C GLY A 397 5.97 -32.52 29.55
N GLY A 398 5.29 -32.09 28.48
CA GLY A 398 5.39 -30.73 27.96
C GLY A 398 6.72 -30.42 27.26
N GLU A 399 7.37 -31.43 26.69
CA GLU A 399 8.68 -31.31 26.03
C GLU A 399 8.65 -30.46 24.74
N GLN A 400 7.50 -30.36 24.07
CA GLN A 400 7.37 -29.66 22.81
C GLN A 400 6.78 -28.26 23.01
N GLN A 401 7.56 -27.22 22.73
CA GLN A 401 7.06 -25.85 22.73
C GLN A 401 6.39 -25.53 21.39
N VAL A 402 5.14 -25.07 21.43
CA VAL A 402 4.37 -24.61 20.27
C VAL A 402 3.97 -23.15 20.47
N ASN A 403 4.07 -22.36 19.39
CA ASN A 403 3.60 -20.99 19.37
C ASN A 403 2.24 -20.89 18.66
N LEU A 404 1.18 -20.67 19.44
CA LEU A 404 -0.15 -20.44 18.91
C LEU A 404 -0.26 -18.98 18.43
N ALA A 405 -0.17 -18.77 17.12
CA ALA A 405 -0.15 -17.44 16.52
C ALA A 405 -1.47 -16.67 16.65
N LYS A 406 -2.61 -17.39 16.64
CA LYS A 406 -3.95 -16.81 16.73
C LYS A 406 -4.75 -17.47 17.83
N ALA A 407 -5.46 -16.67 18.62
CA ALA A 407 -6.42 -17.18 19.58
C ALA A 407 -7.57 -17.89 18.84
N TYR A 408 -8.17 -18.87 19.50
CA TYR A 408 -9.40 -19.51 19.04
C TYR A 408 -10.31 -19.74 20.25
N SER A 409 -11.54 -20.18 20.00
CA SER A 409 -12.42 -20.61 21.09
C SER A 409 -12.84 -22.06 20.88
N ILE A 410 -12.93 -22.82 21.96
CA ILE A 410 -13.32 -24.24 21.97
C ILE A 410 -14.49 -24.44 22.93
N SER A 411 -15.39 -25.37 22.62
CA SER A 411 -16.61 -25.55 23.42
C SER A 411 -16.28 -25.94 24.87
N ALA A 412 -16.94 -25.28 25.82
CA ALA A 412 -16.73 -25.44 27.26
C ALA A 412 -16.89 -26.90 27.73
N THR A 413 -17.75 -27.65 27.03
CA THR A 413 -18.08 -29.05 27.24
C THR A 413 -18.00 -29.81 25.90
N PRO A 414 -17.93 -31.15 25.90
CA PRO A 414 -18.23 -31.94 24.71
C PRO A 414 -19.65 -31.62 24.24
N ILE A 415 -19.90 -31.73 22.94
CA ILE A 415 -21.24 -31.49 22.41
C ILE A 415 -22.22 -32.45 23.07
N THR A 416 -23.31 -31.89 23.58
CA THR A 416 -24.31 -32.65 24.34
C THR A 416 -25.34 -33.29 23.42
N VAL A 417 -26.04 -34.30 23.94
CA VAL A 417 -27.19 -34.94 23.27
C VAL A 417 -28.22 -33.89 22.86
N LYS A 418 -28.55 -32.92 23.72
CA LYS A 418 -29.51 -31.84 23.43
C LYS A 418 -29.04 -30.92 22.30
N GLN A 419 -27.77 -30.53 22.31
CA GLN A 419 -27.19 -29.68 21.26
C GLN A 419 -27.17 -30.41 19.91
N PHE A 420 -26.82 -31.69 19.89
CA PHE A 420 -26.84 -32.49 18.67
C PHE A 420 -28.28 -32.77 18.18
N ALA A 421 -29.22 -33.02 19.09
CA ALA A 421 -30.63 -33.20 18.75
C ALA A 421 -31.22 -31.96 18.07
N THR A 422 -30.78 -30.75 18.46
CA THR A 422 -31.18 -29.50 17.78
C THR A 422 -30.77 -29.54 16.30
N PHE A 423 -29.53 -29.93 16.01
CA PHE A 423 -29.04 -30.06 14.63
C PHE A 423 -29.86 -31.09 13.84
N VAL A 424 -30.10 -32.26 14.41
CA VAL A 424 -30.89 -33.32 13.76
C VAL A 424 -32.33 -32.86 13.50
N ASN A 425 -32.95 -32.18 14.46
CA ASN A 425 -34.33 -31.68 14.32
C ASN A 425 -34.45 -30.58 13.26
N ASP A 426 -33.45 -29.71 13.15
CA ASP A 426 -33.44 -28.61 12.18
C ASP A 426 -33.13 -29.08 10.74
N THR A 427 -32.39 -30.17 10.58
CA THR A 427 -31.90 -30.62 9.26
C THR A 427 -32.44 -31.95 8.77
N GLY A 428 -33.08 -32.74 9.65
CA GLY A 428 -33.44 -34.12 9.37
C GLY A 428 -32.23 -35.06 9.20
N TYR A 429 -31.05 -34.68 9.69
CA TYR A 429 -29.80 -35.42 9.47
C TYR A 429 -29.85 -36.84 10.03
N LYS A 430 -29.41 -37.83 9.23
CA LYS A 430 -29.20 -39.22 9.67
C LYS A 430 -27.71 -39.54 9.76
N THR A 431 -27.27 -39.92 10.94
CA THR A 431 -25.88 -40.25 11.26
C THR A 431 -25.41 -41.55 10.60
N SER A 432 -24.10 -41.75 10.50
CA SER A 432 -23.53 -43.01 10.03
C SER A 432 -23.98 -44.21 10.88
N ALA A 433 -24.05 -44.06 12.21
CA ALA A 433 -24.51 -45.11 13.11
C ALA A 433 -26.00 -45.45 12.89
N GLU A 434 -26.85 -44.45 12.64
CA GLU A 434 -28.28 -44.68 12.32
C GLU A 434 -28.46 -45.37 10.96
N LYS A 435 -27.63 -45.02 9.97
CA LYS A 435 -27.67 -45.65 8.64
C LYS A 435 -27.22 -47.11 8.68
N ASN A 436 -26.15 -47.38 9.42
CA ASN A 436 -25.58 -48.71 9.55
C ASN A 436 -26.27 -49.54 10.64
N GLN A 437 -27.08 -48.91 11.49
CA GLN A 437 -27.70 -49.47 12.69
C GLN A 437 -26.68 -50.13 13.63
N THR A 438 -25.51 -49.52 13.79
CA THR A 438 -24.43 -50.08 14.61
C THR A 438 -23.66 -48.98 15.32
N CYS A 439 -23.27 -49.24 16.56
CA CYS A 439 -22.29 -48.46 17.29
C CYS A 439 -21.41 -49.39 18.13
N SER A 440 -20.11 -49.21 18.05
CA SER A 440 -19.14 -50.04 18.76
C SER A 440 -19.01 -49.65 20.23
N THR A 441 -18.67 -50.61 21.08
CA THR A 441 -18.30 -50.38 22.48
C THR A 441 -16.98 -51.07 22.80
N MET A 442 -16.32 -50.66 23.89
CA MET A 442 -15.11 -51.29 24.38
C MET A 442 -15.46 -52.17 25.57
N GLU A 443 -15.26 -53.47 25.41
CA GLU A 443 -15.48 -54.48 26.45
C GLU A 443 -14.23 -55.34 26.58
N ASN A 444 -13.66 -55.44 27.80
CA ASN A 444 -12.41 -56.17 28.05
C ASN A 444 -11.26 -55.82 27.09
N SER A 445 -11.14 -54.52 26.75
CA SER A 445 -10.15 -54.00 25.79
C SER A 445 -10.33 -54.46 24.33
N VAL A 446 -11.49 -55.02 23.98
CA VAL A 446 -11.88 -55.39 22.62
C VAL A 446 -13.01 -54.48 22.15
N GLU A 447 -12.89 -53.96 20.93
CA GLU A 447 -13.96 -53.19 20.30
C GLU A 447 -15.01 -54.15 19.70
N LEU A 448 -16.25 -54.04 20.17
CA LEU A 448 -17.37 -54.87 19.73
C LEU A 448 -18.44 -53.99 19.06
N SER A 449 -18.81 -54.31 17.82
CA SER A 449 -19.89 -53.64 17.10
C SER A 449 -21.25 -54.11 17.61
N VAL A 450 -22.06 -53.22 18.19
CA VAL A 450 -23.37 -53.56 18.72
C VAL A 450 -24.46 -53.07 17.78
N LYS A 451 -25.25 -54.01 17.25
CA LYS A 451 -26.38 -53.71 16.37
C LYS A 451 -27.51 -53.03 17.16
N GLY A 452 -28.16 -52.06 16.53
CA GLY A 452 -29.25 -51.27 17.13
C GLY A 452 -28.77 -50.09 17.98
N ASN A 453 -27.47 -49.99 18.27
CA ASN A 453 -26.93 -48.84 18.99
C ASN A 453 -26.62 -47.68 18.02
N PHE A 454 -26.96 -46.47 18.45
CA PHE A 454 -26.67 -45.20 17.77
C PHE A 454 -26.76 -44.05 18.77
N TRP A 455 -26.57 -42.80 18.33
CA TRP A 455 -26.39 -41.67 19.25
C TRP A 455 -27.57 -41.41 20.21
N ARG A 456 -28.80 -41.86 19.92
CA ARG A 456 -29.94 -41.77 20.87
C ARG A 456 -29.98 -42.93 21.87
N GLN A 457 -29.38 -44.07 21.51
CA GLN A 457 -29.31 -45.28 22.33
C GLN A 457 -27.91 -45.89 22.22
N PRO A 458 -26.91 -45.35 22.93
CA PRO A 458 -25.51 -45.75 22.78
C PRO A 458 -25.14 -47.03 23.55
N GLY A 459 -26.14 -47.75 24.07
CA GLY A 459 -25.94 -48.93 24.94
C GLY A 459 -25.94 -48.61 26.44
N PHE A 460 -26.13 -47.35 26.84
CA PHE A 460 -26.30 -46.93 28.23
C PHE A 460 -27.28 -45.75 28.33
N LYS A 461 -27.75 -45.45 29.55
CA LYS A 461 -28.66 -44.32 29.80
C LYS A 461 -27.88 -43.00 29.70
N GLN A 462 -28.35 -42.10 28.85
CA GLN A 462 -27.83 -40.75 28.70
C GLN A 462 -28.90 -39.70 29.00
N SER A 463 -28.47 -38.53 29.43
CA SER A 463 -29.32 -37.34 29.61
C SER A 463 -29.12 -36.36 28.47
N ASP A 464 -29.97 -35.34 28.37
CA ASP A 464 -29.79 -34.20 27.48
C ASP A 464 -28.42 -33.51 27.64
N MET A 465 -27.85 -33.57 28.85
CA MET A 465 -26.55 -32.99 29.21
C MET A 465 -25.41 -34.00 29.12
N SER A 466 -25.64 -35.24 28.67
CA SER A 466 -24.56 -36.19 28.41
C SER A 466 -23.83 -35.82 27.11
N PRO A 467 -22.52 -36.14 26.99
CA PRO A 467 -21.82 -35.99 25.71
C PRO A 467 -22.46 -36.91 24.67
N VAL A 468 -22.71 -36.39 23.47
CA VAL A 468 -23.21 -37.20 22.36
C VAL A 468 -22.08 -38.11 21.86
N VAL A 469 -22.41 -39.38 21.63
CA VAL A 469 -21.48 -40.42 21.17
C VAL A 469 -22.11 -41.23 20.03
N CYS A 470 -21.45 -42.29 19.56
CA CYS A 470 -21.88 -43.09 18.40
C CYS A 470 -21.96 -42.26 17.11
N LEU A 471 -20.98 -41.37 16.92
CA LEU A 471 -20.88 -40.50 15.77
C LEU A 471 -19.54 -40.72 15.07
N SER A 472 -19.56 -40.72 13.74
CA SER A 472 -18.34 -40.69 12.94
C SER A 472 -17.74 -39.29 12.92
N ARG A 473 -16.48 -39.17 12.49
CA ARG A 473 -15.86 -37.84 12.28
C ARG A 473 -16.67 -37.01 11.28
N LYS A 474 -17.26 -37.65 10.26
CA LYS A 474 -18.10 -36.98 9.25
C LYS A 474 -19.39 -36.43 9.85
N ASP A 475 -20.01 -37.13 10.78
CA ASP A 475 -21.22 -36.66 11.47
C ASP A 475 -20.89 -35.40 12.31
N ALA A 476 -19.75 -35.42 13.01
CA ALA A 476 -19.27 -34.28 13.79
C ALA A 476 -18.92 -33.06 12.88
N GLN A 477 -18.32 -33.30 11.72
CA GLN A 477 -18.06 -32.26 10.71
C GLN A 477 -19.36 -31.70 10.09
N ALA A 478 -20.39 -32.53 9.92
CA ALA A 478 -21.70 -32.08 9.44
C ALA A 478 -22.34 -31.13 10.46
N TYR A 479 -22.25 -31.45 11.74
CA TYR A 479 -22.69 -30.57 12.83
C TYR A 479 -21.97 -29.21 12.80
N THR A 480 -20.64 -29.19 12.66
CA THR A 480 -19.88 -27.93 12.63
C THR A 480 -20.22 -27.09 11.40
N LYS A 481 -20.47 -27.73 10.25
CA LYS A 481 -20.87 -27.05 9.02
C LYS A 481 -22.25 -26.40 9.17
N TRP A 482 -23.22 -27.12 9.72
CA TRP A 482 -24.55 -26.60 10.01
C TRP A 482 -24.49 -25.41 10.97
N LEU A 483 -23.73 -25.55 12.06
CA LEU A 483 -23.60 -24.49 13.05
C LEU A 483 -22.96 -23.23 12.46
N SER A 484 -22.00 -23.42 11.55
CA SER A 484 -21.38 -22.31 10.82
C SER A 484 -22.39 -21.55 9.97
N GLN A 485 -23.25 -22.28 9.25
CA GLN A 485 -24.29 -21.69 8.42
C GLN A 485 -25.35 -20.94 9.24
N LYS A 486 -25.73 -21.47 10.41
CA LYS A 486 -26.74 -20.84 11.28
C LYS A 486 -26.25 -19.56 11.96
N THR A 487 -24.98 -19.53 12.35
CA THR A 487 -24.43 -18.43 13.16
C THR A 487 -23.69 -17.38 12.34
N GLY A 488 -23.28 -17.73 11.11
CA GLY A 488 -22.41 -16.89 10.28
C GLY A 488 -20.95 -16.86 10.74
N TYR A 489 -20.56 -17.69 11.71
CA TYR A 489 -19.17 -17.84 12.16
C TYR A 489 -18.59 -19.18 11.71
N GLN A 490 -17.26 -19.29 11.66
CA GLN A 490 -16.63 -20.55 11.23
C GLN A 490 -16.43 -21.51 12.41
N TYR A 491 -17.13 -22.64 12.38
CA TYR A 491 -17.00 -23.77 13.30
C TYR A 491 -16.34 -24.98 12.63
N ARG A 492 -15.50 -25.69 13.38
CA ARG A 492 -14.82 -26.93 12.94
C ARG A 492 -14.46 -27.82 14.11
N LEU A 493 -13.93 -29.01 13.84
CA LEU A 493 -13.26 -29.83 14.86
C LEU A 493 -11.90 -29.20 15.24
N PRO A 494 -11.44 -29.38 16.50
CA PRO A 494 -10.11 -28.94 16.92
C PRO A 494 -9.01 -29.74 16.20
N THR A 495 -7.84 -29.15 15.99
CA THR A 495 -6.64 -29.95 15.71
C THR A 495 -6.19 -30.65 17.00
N GLU A 496 -5.35 -31.69 16.88
CA GLU A 496 -4.76 -32.35 18.05
C GLU A 496 -3.99 -31.37 18.95
N GLN A 497 -3.24 -30.45 18.33
CA GLN A 497 -2.46 -29.45 19.04
C GLN A 497 -3.36 -28.44 19.77
N GLU A 498 -4.42 -27.96 19.11
CA GLU A 498 -5.40 -27.08 19.75
C GLU A 498 -6.07 -27.77 20.93
N TRP A 499 -6.54 -28.99 20.72
CA TRP A 499 -7.18 -29.76 21.79
C TRP A 499 -6.24 -29.91 23.00
N GLU A 500 -4.98 -30.27 22.77
CA GLU A 500 -4.02 -30.48 23.87
C GLU A 500 -3.65 -29.17 24.59
N ILE A 501 -3.47 -28.07 23.86
CA ILE A 501 -3.27 -26.74 24.44
C ILE A 501 -4.45 -26.38 25.37
N ALA A 502 -5.68 -26.60 24.88
CA ALA A 502 -6.89 -26.34 25.63
C ALA A 502 -6.99 -27.24 26.88
N ALA A 503 -6.66 -28.52 26.76
CA ALA A 503 -6.71 -29.49 27.85
C ALA A 503 -5.74 -29.12 28.97
N ARG A 504 -4.52 -28.72 28.60
CA ARG A 504 -3.44 -28.35 29.52
C ARG A 504 -3.66 -27.04 30.25
N ALA A 505 -4.35 -26.08 29.62
CA ALA A 505 -4.64 -24.77 30.21
C ALA A 505 -3.41 -24.08 30.84
N GLY A 506 -2.23 -24.23 30.22
CA GLY A 506 -0.96 -23.67 30.69
C GLY A 506 -0.09 -24.62 31.55
N SER A 507 -0.60 -25.79 31.93
CA SER A 507 0.16 -26.81 32.66
C SER A 507 1.02 -27.69 31.73
N SER A 508 2.24 -28.03 32.14
CA SER A 508 3.08 -29.05 31.49
C SER A 508 2.80 -30.47 31.99
N ALA A 509 1.98 -30.63 33.03
CA ALA A 509 1.70 -31.92 33.65
C ALA A 509 0.79 -32.82 32.79
N SER A 510 0.71 -34.11 33.14
CA SER A 510 -0.12 -35.10 32.42
C SER A 510 -1.61 -34.78 32.48
N TYR A 511 -2.07 -34.24 33.60
CA TYR A 511 -3.42 -33.70 33.80
C TYR A 511 -3.28 -32.23 34.20
N TRP A 512 -4.28 -31.40 33.90
CA TRP A 512 -4.18 -29.96 34.19
C TRP A 512 -4.04 -29.65 35.69
N TRP A 513 -4.42 -30.58 36.58
CA TRP A 513 -4.24 -30.49 38.03
C TRP A 513 -2.96 -31.13 38.59
N GLY A 514 -2.11 -31.74 37.75
CA GLY A 514 -0.88 -32.41 38.17
C GLY A 514 -0.55 -33.69 37.39
N ASN A 515 0.51 -34.39 37.79
CA ASN A 515 0.95 -35.62 37.11
C ASN A 515 0.22 -36.88 37.59
N GLU A 516 -0.42 -36.83 38.75
CA GLU A 516 -1.22 -37.91 39.29
C GLU A 516 -2.70 -37.74 38.94
N PHE A 517 -3.37 -38.83 38.57
CA PHE A 517 -4.77 -38.77 38.14
C PHE A 517 -5.71 -38.30 39.24
N GLY A 518 -5.59 -38.85 40.46
CA GLY A 518 -6.47 -38.56 41.59
C GLY A 518 -7.88 -39.17 41.42
N SER A 519 -8.29 -39.98 42.40
CA SER A 519 -9.63 -40.59 42.39
C SER A 519 -10.74 -39.53 42.44
N GLY A 520 -11.82 -39.74 41.69
CA GLY A 520 -13.01 -38.88 41.65
C GLY A 520 -12.85 -37.57 40.88
N LYS A 521 -11.68 -37.27 40.31
CA LYS A 521 -11.42 -35.99 39.61
C LYS A 521 -11.96 -35.93 38.18
N ALA A 522 -12.15 -37.07 37.54
CA ALA A 522 -12.63 -37.21 36.17
C ALA A 522 -13.29 -38.59 35.96
N ASN A 523 -14.16 -38.71 34.96
CA ASN A 523 -14.79 -39.99 34.61
C ASN A 523 -13.91 -40.81 33.65
N THR A 524 -13.15 -41.75 34.19
CA THR A 524 -12.42 -42.78 33.41
C THR A 524 -12.77 -44.17 33.95
N GLY A 525 -12.33 -45.24 33.29
CA GLY A 525 -12.68 -46.63 33.64
C GLY A 525 -12.41 -47.02 35.09
N TRP A 526 -11.28 -46.55 35.64
CA TRP A 526 -10.88 -46.78 37.04
C TRP A 526 -10.75 -45.45 37.80
N GLY A 527 -11.56 -44.47 37.41
CA GLY A 527 -11.50 -43.12 37.97
C GLY A 527 -12.09 -42.99 39.37
N GLY A 528 -12.78 -44.02 39.89
CA GLY A 528 -13.40 -44.01 41.22
C GLY A 528 -14.72 -43.21 41.27
N THR A 529 -15.37 -43.02 40.12
CA THR A 529 -16.68 -42.34 40.03
C THR A 529 -17.80 -43.37 39.86
N LYS A 530 -19.05 -43.01 40.14
CA LYS A 530 -20.21 -43.90 39.89
C LYS A 530 -20.47 -44.23 38.42
N TRP A 531 -19.81 -43.54 37.50
CA TRP A 531 -19.92 -43.74 36.05
C TRP A 531 -18.75 -44.51 35.46
N SER A 532 -17.68 -44.70 36.23
CA SER A 532 -16.47 -45.40 35.80
C SER A 532 -16.79 -46.81 35.30
N ASN A 533 -16.34 -47.14 34.08
CA ASN A 533 -16.65 -48.39 33.37
C ASN A 533 -18.15 -48.70 33.17
N THR A 534 -19.04 -47.72 33.39
CA THR A 534 -20.49 -47.90 33.29
C THR A 534 -21.10 -47.02 32.19
N SER A 535 -20.79 -45.73 32.18
CA SER A 535 -21.33 -44.80 31.17
C SER A 535 -20.57 -43.48 31.14
N SER A 536 -20.88 -42.61 30.18
CA SER A 536 -20.54 -41.19 30.29
C SER A 536 -21.31 -40.51 31.44
N SER A 537 -20.73 -39.45 32.00
CA SER A 537 -21.40 -38.57 32.96
C SER A 537 -22.02 -37.38 32.23
N PRO A 538 -23.04 -36.70 32.80
CA PRO A 538 -23.42 -35.37 32.34
C PRO A 538 -22.19 -34.45 32.29
N VAL A 539 -22.12 -33.58 31.28
CA VAL A 539 -21.03 -32.61 31.15
C VAL A 539 -21.02 -31.64 32.32
N ASN A 540 -19.88 -31.03 32.63
CA ASN A 540 -19.74 -30.10 33.77
C ASN A 540 -20.07 -30.76 35.13
N THR A 541 -19.78 -32.07 35.27
CA THR A 541 -19.86 -32.76 36.57
C THR A 541 -18.59 -32.57 37.38
N PHE A 542 -17.43 -32.54 36.71
CA PHE A 542 -16.11 -32.39 37.34
C PHE A 542 -15.63 -30.94 37.26
N ARG A 543 -14.62 -30.59 38.06
CA ARG A 543 -14.06 -29.23 38.03
C ARG A 543 -13.51 -28.89 36.64
N PRO A 544 -13.65 -27.63 36.17
CA PRO A 544 -13.02 -27.21 34.94
C PRO A 544 -11.52 -26.97 35.16
N ASN A 545 -10.75 -26.98 34.08
CA ASN A 545 -9.36 -26.52 34.11
C ASN A 545 -9.27 -24.98 34.28
N ALA A 546 -8.06 -24.43 34.33
CA ALA A 546 -7.83 -23.00 34.56
C ALA A 546 -8.45 -22.07 33.50
N LEU A 547 -8.87 -22.59 32.34
CA LEU A 547 -9.59 -21.84 31.31
C LEU A 547 -11.11 -21.92 31.46
N GLY A 548 -11.66 -22.75 32.36
CA GLY A 548 -13.10 -22.98 32.42
C GLY A 548 -13.60 -24.07 31.46
N LEU A 549 -12.71 -24.93 30.94
CA LEU A 549 -13.07 -26.08 30.13
C LEU A 549 -13.30 -27.31 31.02
N TYR A 550 -14.47 -27.92 30.87
CA TYR A 550 -14.90 -29.11 31.59
C TYR A 550 -14.57 -30.36 30.80
N ASP A 551 -14.41 -31.50 31.47
CA ASP A 551 -14.31 -32.82 30.84
C ASP A 551 -13.17 -32.95 29.80
N MET A 552 -12.09 -32.17 29.93
CA MET A 552 -10.89 -32.31 29.09
C MET A 552 -10.06 -33.56 29.47
N VAL A 553 -10.44 -34.26 30.54
CA VAL A 553 -9.84 -35.51 31.00
C VAL A 553 -10.99 -36.48 31.25
N GLY A 554 -11.04 -37.56 30.48
CA GLY A 554 -12.08 -38.58 30.56
C GLY A 554 -13.43 -38.15 29.98
N ASN A 555 -14.48 -38.77 30.49
CA ASN A 555 -15.84 -38.77 29.98
C ASN A 555 -15.94 -39.42 28.59
N VAL A 556 -15.49 -38.77 27.53
CA VAL A 556 -15.46 -39.35 26.17
C VAL A 556 -14.19 -38.91 25.45
N TRP A 557 -13.68 -39.77 24.58
CA TRP A 557 -12.69 -39.38 23.59
C TRP A 557 -13.32 -38.36 22.65
N GLU A 558 -12.54 -37.41 22.16
CA GLU A 558 -13.08 -36.31 21.35
C GLU A 558 -12.43 -36.27 19.97
N TRP A 559 -13.25 -36.39 18.92
CA TRP A 559 -12.78 -36.32 17.53
C TRP A 559 -11.98 -35.04 17.25
N THR A 560 -10.83 -35.21 16.60
CA THR A 560 -10.05 -34.09 16.03
C THR A 560 -10.27 -33.95 14.53
N GLY A 561 -9.76 -32.86 13.96
CA GLY A 561 -9.76 -32.59 12.52
C GLY A 561 -8.84 -33.48 11.68
N SER A 562 -8.11 -34.44 12.27
CA SER A 562 -7.19 -35.33 11.54
C SER A 562 -7.90 -36.08 10.41
N ARG A 563 -7.35 -36.03 9.19
CA ARG A 563 -7.90 -36.73 8.02
C ARG A 563 -7.87 -38.25 8.17
N PHE A 564 -6.90 -38.78 8.90
CA PHE A 564 -6.74 -40.22 9.15
C PHE A 564 -7.57 -40.73 10.33
N GLY A 565 -8.15 -39.80 11.12
CA GLY A 565 -9.01 -40.11 12.25
C GLY A 565 -8.20 -40.26 13.54
N SER A 566 -8.39 -39.32 14.45
CA SER A 566 -7.80 -39.37 15.77
C SER A 566 -8.72 -38.71 16.79
N ALA A 567 -8.60 -39.13 18.04
CA ALA A 567 -9.35 -38.58 19.15
C ALA A 567 -8.44 -38.36 20.38
N LYS A 568 -8.82 -37.41 21.24
CA LYS A 568 -8.05 -37.02 22.43
C LYS A 568 -8.90 -37.10 23.71
N GLY A 569 -8.23 -37.18 24.86
CA GLY A 569 -8.85 -36.95 26.18
C GLY A 569 -9.27 -38.16 27.00
N GLY A 570 -9.26 -39.39 26.46
CA GLY A 570 -9.69 -40.58 27.18
C GLY A 570 -11.21 -40.66 27.36
N ALA A 571 -11.71 -41.78 27.87
CA ALA A 571 -13.15 -41.97 28.07
C ALA A 571 -13.47 -42.77 29.33
N TRP A 572 -14.76 -42.82 29.66
CA TRP A 572 -15.34 -43.51 30.82
C TRP A 572 -15.00 -45.01 30.92
N SER A 573 -14.61 -45.67 29.82
CA SER A 573 -14.25 -47.09 29.75
C SER A 573 -12.74 -47.35 29.57
N PHE A 574 -11.90 -46.30 29.64
CA PHE A 574 -10.46 -46.39 29.41
C PHE A 574 -9.65 -46.13 30.67
N ALA A 575 -8.41 -46.63 30.70
CA ALA A 575 -7.49 -46.44 31.82
C ALA A 575 -7.25 -44.94 32.08
N PRO A 576 -7.14 -44.49 33.35
CA PRO A 576 -6.83 -43.09 33.68
C PRO A 576 -5.65 -42.51 32.91
N ALA A 577 -4.59 -43.30 32.72
CA ALA A 577 -3.41 -42.91 31.95
C ALA A 577 -3.72 -42.51 30.50
N LYS A 578 -4.76 -43.10 29.88
CA LYS A 578 -5.21 -42.78 28.52
C LYS A 578 -5.94 -41.43 28.41
N ALA A 579 -6.25 -40.80 29.54
CA ALA A 579 -6.83 -39.47 29.59
C ALA A 579 -5.77 -38.36 29.80
N ALA A 580 -4.48 -38.71 29.81
CA ALA A 580 -3.41 -37.71 29.86
C ALA A 580 -3.44 -36.82 28.60
N ALA A 581 -3.13 -35.53 28.74
CA ALA A 581 -3.35 -34.55 27.69
C ALA A 581 -2.61 -34.83 26.36
N HIS A 582 -1.49 -35.56 26.41
CA HIS A 582 -0.68 -35.94 25.24
C HIS A 582 -1.11 -37.24 24.57
N GLU A 583 -1.98 -38.03 25.19
CA GLU A 583 -2.43 -39.30 24.62
C GLU A 583 -3.35 -39.05 23.42
N THR A 584 -3.08 -39.74 22.33
CA THR A 584 -3.90 -39.76 21.12
C THR A 584 -4.42 -41.18 20.90
N LEU A 585 -5.72 -41.30 20.63
CA LEU A 585 -6.32 -42.52 20.11
C LEU A 585 -6.37 -42.41 18.58
N GLU A 586 -5.58 -43.23 17.89
CA GLU A 586 -5.72 -43.43 16.45
C GLU A 586 -6.92 -44.34 16.18
N VAL A 587 -7.84 -43.88 15.33
CA VAL A 587 -9.10 -44.58 15.10
C VAL A 587 -9.65 -44.23 13.72
N SER A 588 -10.22 -45.21 13.03
CA SER A 588 -10.82 -45.00 11.71
C SER A 588 -11.81 -43.83 11.73
N PRO A 589 -11.76 -42.88 10.79
CA PRO A 589 -12.62 -41.69 10.80
C PRO A 589 -14.11 -42.02 10.57
N ASN A 590 -14.39 -43.26 10.13
CA ASN A 590 -15.75 -43.78 9.97
C ASN A 590 -16.22 -44.58 11.20
N ALA A 591 -15.37 -44.78 12.21
CA ALA A 591 -15.77 -45.48 13.43
C ALA A 591 -16.89 -44.71 14.13
N THR A 592 -17.86 -45.45 14.64
CA THR A 592 -18.99 -44.94 15.41
C THR A 592 -19.01 -45.68 16.72
N THR A 593 -18.41 -45.11 17.77
CA THR A 593 -18.26 -45.79 19.07
C THR A 593 -18.95 -45.04 20.20
N ASN A 594 -19.35 -45.74 21.25
CA ASN A 594 -20.08 -45.16 22.39
C ASN A 594 -19.18 -44.48 23.43
N TYR A 595 -17.88 -44.37 23.12
CA TYR A 595 -16.88 -43.71 23.94
C TYR A 595 -16.18 -42.56 23.19
N ILE A 596 -16.52 -42.29 21.92
CA ILE A 596 -16.04 -41.12 21.18
C ILE A 596 -17.20 -40.15 20.93
N GLY A 597 -17.06 -38.94 21.47
CA GLY A 597 -17.85 -37.76 21.14
C GLY A 597 -16.98 -36.71 20.43
N PHE A 598 -17.31 -35.44 20.60
CA PHE A 598 -16.50 -34.36 20.01
C PHE A 598 -16.73 -33.01 20.69
N ARG A 599 -15.75 -32.12 20.49
CA ARG A 599 -15.87 -30.68 20.71
C ARG A 599 -15.72 -29.92 19.41
N ILE A 600 -16.08 -28.66 19.48
CA ILE A 600 -15.97 -27.76 18.35
C ILE A 600 -15.06 -26.59 18.69
N VAL A 601 -14.34 -26.11 17.68
CA VAL A 601 -13.61 -24.86 17.68
C VAL A 601 -14.39 -23.86 16.83
N ARG A 602 -14.55 -22.65 17.36
CA ARG A 602 -15.05 -21.49 16.63
C ARG A 602 -13.90 -20.50 16.44
N GLN A 603 -13.69 -20.09 15.20
CA GLN A 603 -12.74 -19.02 14.90
C GLN A 603 -13.25 -17.69 15.47
N LEU A 604 -12.33 -16.85 15.94
CA LEU A 604 -12.68 -15.56 16.53
C LEU A 604 -12.85 -14.46 15.48
N ASP A 605 -12.16 -14.60 14.35
CA ASP A 605 -12.26 -13.69 13.21
C ASP A 605 -13.45 -14.11 12.32
N LYS A 606 -14.20 -13.13 11.79
CA LYS A 606 -15.14 -13.38 10.68
C LYS A 606 -14.29 -13.40 9.40
N SER A 607 -14.17 -14.56 8.77
CA SER A 607 -13.54 -14.71 7.44
C SER A 607 -14.45 -14.18 6.35
#